data_AF-A0A401U679-F1
#
_entry.id   AF-A0A401U679-F1
#
_cell.length_a   1.000
_cell.length_b   1.000
_cell.length_c   1.000
_cell.angle_alpha   90.00
_cell.angle_beta   90.00
_cell.angle_gamma   90.00
#
_symmetry.space_group_name_H-M   'P 1'
#
loop_
_entity.id
_entity.type
_entity.pdbx_description
1 polymer ?
#
loop_
_entity_poly.entity_id
_entity_poly.type
_entity_poly.pdbx_seq_one_letter_code
_entity_poly.pdbx_strand_id
1 'polypeptide(L)'
;MYKLITYNVKVIFGNKFVYFVVAAFLFFAFIITITIFDDPQFNEAVIYGFLVFPGLLLIFYPMAYGIQNDDDAKMLETIFGIPNYRYKVWLVRFVLTIGIAAVILFVLGNLANLTLYRFNILPMIGQVLFPITFLSSVAFMFSTLIKNGNGTAIVLVIVSFIFLLFAEPLEYSVYNIFLNPFEEPRDMSEFIWLTIIYKNRVYLTILSVLCLLFGMFNLQFREKFV
;
A
#
# COMPACT_ATOMS: atom_id res chain seq x y z
N MET A 1 -23.30 -8.12 5.20
CA MET A 1 -21.84 -8.09 4.97
C MET A 1 -21.49 -8.40 3.52
N TYR A 2 -21.94 -9.53 2.97
CA TYR A 2 -21.67 -9.95 1.58
C TYR A 2 -21.92 -8.87 0.51
N LYS A 3 -23.11 -8.26 0.47
CA LYS A 3 -23.44 -7.19 -0.51
C LYS A 3 -22.45 -6.02 -0.50
N LEU A 4 -21.93 -5.65 0.68
CA LEU A 4 -21.00 -4.53 0.85
C LEU A 4 -19.59 -4.90 0.36
N ILE A 5 -19.19 -6.17 0.52
CA ILE A 5 -17.94 -6.69 -0.04
C ILE A 5 -18.02 -6.73 -1.56
N THR A 6 -19.07 -7.34 -2.13
CA THR A 6 -19.26 -7.42 -3.59
C THR A 6 -19.30 -6.02 -4.22
N TYR A 7 -19.95 -5.07 -3.56
CA TYR A 7 -19.96 -3.67 -3.98
C TYR A 7 -18.55 -3.09 -4.05
N ASN A 8 -17.77 -3.16 -2.96
CA ASN A 8 -16.44 -2.57 -2.92
C ASN A 8 -15.46 -3.24 -3.88
N VAL A 9 -15.54 -4.56 -4.06
CA VAL A 9 -14.75 -5.27 -5.09
C VAL A 9 -15.11 -4.73 -6.47
N LYS A 10 -16.41 -4.54 -6.78
CA LYS A 10 -16.83 -3.95 -8.05
C LYS A 10 -16.31 -2.53 -8.24
N VAL A 11 -16.27 -1.70 -7.20
CA VAL A 11 -15.69 -0.34 -7.28
C VAL A 11 -14.19 -0.37 -7.52
N ILE A 12 -13.46 -1.27 -6.84
CA ILE A 12 -12.01 -1.42 -7.01
C ILE A 12 -11.69 -1.87 -8.43
N PHE A 13 -12.38 -2.89 -8.96
CA PHE A 13 -12.11 -3.44 -10.29
C PHE A 13 -12.84 -2.71 -11.44
N GLY A 14 -13.83 -1.87 -11.15
CA GLY A 14 -14.80 -1.35 -12.12
C GLY A 14 -14.29 -0.30 -13.10
N ASN A 15 -12.97 -0.07 -13.18
CA ASN A 15 -12.38 0.95 -14.04
C ASN A 15 -10.89 0.62 -14.31
N LYS A 16 -9.95 1.56 -14.14
CA LYS A 16 -8.55 1.42 -14.59
C LYS A 16 -7.66 0.52 -13.71
N PHE A 17 -8.18 -0.10 -12.66
CA PHE A 17 -7.37 -0.91 -11.74
C PHE A 17 -6.63 -2.07 -12.44
N VAL A 18 -7.25 -2.68 -13.44
CA VAL A 18 -6.61 -3.75 -14.23
C VAL A 18 -5.27 -3.30 -14.83
N TYR A 19 -5.18 -2.03 -15.27
CA TYR A 19 -3.92 -1.49 -15.79
C TYR A 19 -2.85 -1.37 -14.70
N PHE A 20 -3.23 -1.08 -13.46
CA PHE A 20 -2.29 -1.06 -12.32
C PHE A 20 -1.83 -2.47 -11.93
N VAL A 21 -2.71 -3.46 -12.03
CA VAL A 21 -2.31 -4.87 -11.84
C VAL A 21 -1.31 -5.27 -12.92
N VAL A 22 -1.61 -5.01 -14.20
CA VAL A 22 -0.67 -5.30 -15.30
C VAL A 22 0.65 -4.55 -15.11
N ALA A 23 0.61 -3.27 -14.76
CA ALA A 23 1.80 -2.48 -14.46
C ALA A 23 2.61 -3.08 -13.30
N ALA A 24 1.97 -3.57 -12.24
CA ALA A 24 2.65 -4.22 -11.12
C ALA A 24 3.44 -5.46 -11.56
N PHE A 25 2.85 -6.31 -12.42
CA PHE A 25 3.55 -7.46 -13.00
C PHE A 25 4.70 -7.04 -13.94
N LEU A 26 4.48 -6.03 -14.79
CA LEU A 26 5.50 -5.53 -15.71
C LEU A 26 6.69 -4.91 -14.97
N PHE A 27 6.43 -4.07 -13.97
CA PHE A 27 7.48 -3.47 -13.14
C PHE A 27 8.24 -4.53 -12.35
N PHE A 28 7.55 -5.52 -11.80
CA PHE A 28 8.20 -6.64 -11.13
C PHE A 28 9.17 -7.38 -12.06
N ALA A 29 8.72 -7.75 -13.27
CA ALA A 29 9.56 -8.41 -14.27
C ALA A 29 10.73 -7.51 -14.73
N PHE A 30 10.46 -6.22 -14.90
CA PHE A 30 11.46 -5.23 -15.33
C PHE A 30 12.57 -5.05 -14.29
N ILE A 31 12.22 -4.87 -13.01
CA ILE A 31 13.21 -4.72 -11.91
C ILE A 31 14.06 -5.99 -11.79
N ILE A 32 13.44 -7.16 -11.87
CA ILE A 32 14.17 -8.45 -11.87
C ILE A 32 15.16 -8.48 -13.03
N THR A 33 14.71 -8.13 -14.23
CA THR A 33 15.54 -8.17 -15.44
C THR A 33 16.77 -7.27 -15.28
N ILE A 34 16.59 -6.03 -14.82
CA ILE A 34 17.72 -5.11 -14.55
C ILE A 34 18.68 -5.71 -13.54
N THR A 35 18.16 -6.25 -12.43
CA THR A 35 19.00 -6.76 -11.34
C THR A 35 19.82 -7.98 -11.77
N ILE A 36 19.27 -8.82 -12.66
CA ILE A 36 20.01 -9.94 -13.25
C ILE A 36 21.22 -9.44 -14.07
N PHE A 37 21.10 -8.30 -14.73
CA PHE A 37 22.17 -7.73 -15.56
C PHE A 37 23.25 -6.99 -14.76
N ASP A 38 22.92 -6.38 -13.61
CA ASP A 38 23.88 -5.60 -12.82
C ASP A 38 24.79 -6.48 -11.94
N ASP A 39 24.25 -7.28 -11.01
CA ASP A 39 24.98 -8.33 -10.26
C ASP A 39 23.97 -9.21 -9.46
N PRO A 40 23.81 -10.52 -9.75
CA PRO A 40 22.66 -11.31 -9.33
C PRO A 40 22.82 -11.97 -7.95
N GLN A 41 23.26 -11.24 -6.92
CA GLN A 41 23.20 -11.77 -5.55
C GLN A 41 21.77 -11.67 -5.00
N PHE A 42 20.92 -12.60 -5.44
CA PHE A 42 19.56 -12.72 -4.92
C PHE A 42 19.58 -13.23 -3.48
N ASN A 43 19.04 -12.41 -2.59
CA ASN A 43 18.76 -12.76 -1.20
C ASN A 43 17.36 -12.25 -0.83
N GLU A 44 16.95 -12.50 0.42
CA GLU A 44 15.63 -12.07 0.91
C GLU A 44 15.47 -10.55 0.89
N ALA A 45 16.53 -9.80 1.18
CA ALA A 45 16.52 -8.33 1.16
C ALA A 45 16.20 -7.77 -0.24
N VAL A 46 16.80 -8.31 -1.30
CA VAL A 46 16.54 -7.89 -2.67
C VAL A 46 15.09 -8.20 -3.08
N ILE A 47 14.60 -9.40 -2.72
CA ILE A 47 13.22 -9.82 -3.02
C ILE A 47 12.20 -8.94 -2.30
N TYR A 48 12.47 -8.54 -1.06
CA TYR A 48 11.63 -7.58 -0.33
C TYR A 48 11.48 -6.29 -1.14
N GLY A 49 12.59 -5.71 -1.61
CA GLY A 49 12.59 -4.52 -2.47
C GLY A 49 11.76 -4.71 -3.75
N PHE A 50 11.88 -5.86 -4.40
CA PHE A 50 11.11 -6.18 -5.60
C PHE A 50 9.61 -6.23 -5.37
N LEU A 51 9.16 -6.65 -4.19
CA LEU A 51 7.73 -6.77 -3.87
C LEU A 51 7.12 -5.46 -3.36
N VAL A 52 7.90 -4.59 -2.72
CA VAL A 52 7.43 -3.28 -2.24
C VAL A 52 6.89 -2.44 -3.39
N PHE A 53 7.62 -2.33 -4.51
CA PHE A 53 7.22 -1.43 -5.61
C PHE A 53 5.90 -1.84 -6.30
N PRO A 54 5.68 -3.12 -6.69
CA PRO A 54 4.38 -3.61 -7.12
C PRO A 54 3.29 -3.37 -6.07
N GLY A 55 3.58 -3.55 -4.79
CA GLY A 55 2.64 -3.28 -3.70
C GLY A 55 2.15 -1.83 -3.70
N LEU A 56 3.04 -0.87 -3.94
CA LEU A 56 2.70 0.55 -4.04
C LEU A 56 1.75 0.83 -5.20
N LEU A 57 2.03 0.27 -6.38
CA LEU A 57 1.18 0.45 -7.55
C LEU A 57 -0.24 -0.10 -7.32
N LEU A 58 -0.36 -1.23 -6.63
CA LEU A 58 -1.65 -1.87 -6.35
C LEU A 58 -2.55 -1.05 -5.42
N ILE A 59 -1.99 -0.24 -4.51
CA ILE A 59 -2.80 0.59 -3.61
C ILE A 59 -3.14 1.96 -4.18
N PHE A 60 -2.33 2.51 -5.09
CA PHE A 60 -2.49 3.89 -5.56
C PHE A 60 -3.85 4.13 -6.18
N TYR A 61 -4.25 3.26 -7.12
CA TYR A 61 -5.51 3.43 -7.82
C TYR A 61 -6.75 3.32 -6.91
N PRO A 62 -6.98 2.20 -6.20
CA PRO A 62 -8.19 2.05 -5.40
C PRO A 62 -8.30 3.07 -4.26
N MET A 63 -7.17 3.56 -3.73
CA MET A 63 -7.18 4.53 -2.65
C MET A 63 -7.32 5.98 -3.15
N ALA A 64 -6.71 6.34 -4.27
CA ALA A 64 -6.85 7.68 -4.85
C ALA A 64 -8.23 7.89 -5.50
N TYR A 65 -8.69 6.91 -6.28
CA TYR A 65 -9.91 7.03 -7.08
C TYR A 65 -11.16 6.47 -6.40
N GLY A 66 -11.02 5.80 -5.24
CA GLY A 66 -12.18 5.19 -4.58
C GLY A 66 -13.33 6.18 -4.35
N ILE A 67 -13.04 7.40 -3.87
CA ILE A 67 -14.09 8.38 -3.55
C ILE A 67 -14.68 8.94 -4.82
N GLN A 68 -13.82 9.27 -5.80
CA GLN A 68 -14.25 9.76 -7.08
C GLN A 68 -15.11 8.74 -7.83
N ASN A 69 -14.75 7.46 -7.82
CA ASN A 69 -15.53 6.41 -8.47
C ASN A 69 -16.93 6.26 -7.83
N ASP A 70 -17.06 6.45 -6.52
CA ASP A 70 -18.38 6.48 -5.86
C ASP A 70 -19.20 7.72 -6.25
N ASP A 71 -18.53 8.85 -6.47
CA ASP A 71 -19.14 10.12 -6.92
C ASP A 71 -19.67 9.99 -8.35
N ASP A 72 -18.80 9.52 -9.25
CA ASP A 72 -19.10 9.27 -10.66
C ASP A 72 -20.26 8.26 -10.83
N ALA A 73 -20.39 7.31 -9.91
CA ALA A 73 -21.48 6.34 -9.86
C ALA A 73 -22.78 6.86 -9.24
N LYS A 74 -22.84 8.13 -8.80
CA LYS A 74 -23.95 8.73 -8.02
C LYS A 74 -24.30 7.95 -6.75
N MET A 75 -23.35 7.19 -6.21
CA MET A 75 -23.57 6.36 -5.04
C MET A 75 -23.22 7.09 -3.74
N LEU A 76 -22.48 8.20 -3.81
CA LEU A 76 -22.17 9.00 -2.62
C LEU A 76 -23.43 9.43 -1.87
N GLU A 77 -24.44 10.00 -2.55
CA GLU A 77 -25.68 10.43 -1.88
C GLU A 77 -26.38 9.28 -1.14
N THR A 78 -26.42 8.09 -1.74
CA THR A 78 -27.02 6.91 -1.10
C THR A 78 -26.19 6.42 0.10
N ILE A 79 -24.86 6.43 -0.01
CA ILE A 79 -23.94 6.00 1.06
C ILE A 79 -23.98 6.99 2.24
N PHE A 80 -24.09 8.28 1.96
CA PHE A 80 -24.09 9.36 2.96
C PHE A 80 -25.46 9.60 3.58
N GLY A 81 -26.56 9.27 2.88
CA GLY A 81 -27.93 9.35 3.42
C GLY A 81 -28.22 8.35 4.54
N ILE A 82 -27.41 7.30 4.70
CA ILE A 82 -27.57 6.32 5.79
C ILE A 82 -26.54 6.65 6.91
N PRO A 83 -27.01 6.97 8.14
CA PRO A 83 -26.13 7.24 9.27
C PRO A 83 -25.09 6.12 9.48
N ASN A 84 -23.84 6.51 9.74
CA ASN A 84 -22.69 5.62 9.98
C ASN A 84 -22.31 4.65 8.84
N TYR A 85 -23.02 4.65 7.70
CA TYR A 85 -22.73 3.73 6.60
C TYR A 85 -21.45 4.11 5.85
N ARG A 86 -21.17 5.41 5.72
CA ARG A 86 -19.96 5.97 5.10
C ARG A 86 -18.66 5.34 5.63
N TYR A 87 -18.49 5.30 6.95
CA TYR A 87 -17.29 4.76 7.58
C TYR A 87 -17.12 3.27 7.31
N LYS A 88 -18.23 2.53 7.30
CA LYS A 88 -18.23 1.09 7.10
C LYS A 88 -17.82 0.72 5.68
N VAL A 89 -18.36 1.43 4.69
CA VAL A 89 -17.99 1.23 3.28
C VAL A 89 -16.51 1.50 3.08
N TRP A 90 -16.01 2.62 3.63
CA TRP A 90 -14.62 3.03 3.48
C TRP A 90 -13.62 2.12 4.19
N LEU A 91 -13.91 1.72 5.43
CA LEU A 91 -13.07 0.78 6.17
C LEU A 91 -13.03 -0.58 5.48
N VAL A 92 -14.18 -1.07 5.00
CA VAL A 92 -14.21 -2.34 4.26
C VAL A 92 -13.44 -2.22 2.94
N ARG A 93 -13.54 -1.09 2.23
CA ARG A 93 -12.72 -0.85 1.03
C ARG A 93 -11.23 -0.87 1.34
N PHE A 94 -10.81 -0.17 2.39
CA PHE A 94 -9.42 -0.15 2.82
C PHE A 94 -8.88 -1.56 3.08
N VAL A 95 -9.62 -2.37 3.85
CA VAL A 95 -9.26 -3.76 4.14
C VAL A 95 -9.24 -4.62 2.87
N LEU A 96 -10.22 -4.46 1.97
CA LEU A 96 -10.27 -5.20 0.71
C LEU A 96 -9.12 -4.83 -0.21
N THR A 97 -8.75 -3.56 -0.31
CA THR A 97 -7.60 -3.10 -1.10
C THR A 97 -6.31 -3.74 -0.60
N ILE A 98 -6.08 -3.75 0.73
CA ILE A 98 -4.91 -4.41 1.32
C ILE A 98 -4.96 -5.92 1.08
N GLY A 99 -6.13 -6.55 1.23
CA GLY A 99 -6.30 -7.97 0.97
C GLY A 99 -6.03 -8.36 -0.48
N ILE A 100 -6.53 -7.58 -1.44
CA ILE A 100 -6.26 -7.78 -2.88
C ILE A 100 -4.76 -7.59 -3.16
N ALA A 101 -4.14 -6.55 -2.61
CA ALA A 101 -2.70 -6.33 -2.74
C ALA A 101 -1.92 -7.51 -2.15
N ALA A 102 -2.28 -8.02 -0.97
CA ALA A 102 -1.65 -9.19 -0.35
C ALA A 102 -1.78 -10.44 -1.21
N VAL A 103 -2.94 -10.69 -1.82
CA VAL A 103 -3.15 -11.83 -2.73
C VAL A 103 -2.29 -11.72 -3.99
N ILE A 104 -2.22 -10.53 -4.60
CA ILE A 104 -1.39 -10.32 -5.80
C ILE A 104 0.10 -10.43 -5.45
N LEU A 105 0.53 -9.83 -4.33
CA LEU A 105 1.88 -9.97 -3.81
C LEU A 105 2.22 -11.42 -3.45
N PHE A 106 1.24 -12.21 -3.00
CA PHE A 106 1.41 -13.65 -2.80
C PHE A 106 1.70 -14.37 -4.11
N VAL A 107 0.99 -14.03 -5.19
CA VAL A 107 1.29 -14.58 -6.53
C VAL A 107 2.69 -14.17 -6.99
N LEU A 108 3.05 -12.88 -6.90
CA LEU A 108 4.38 -12.40 -7.28
C LEU A 108 5.49 -13.01 -6.42
N GLY A 109 5.28 -13.14 -5.11
CA GLY A 109 6.21 -13.76 -4.18
C GLY A 109 6.40 -15.26 -4.47
N ASN A 110 5.35 -15.98 -4.87
CA ASN A 110 5.49 -17.37 -5.32
C ASN A 110 6.28 -17.47 -6.63
N LEU A 111 6.07 -16.54 -7.56
CA LEU A 111 6.88 -16.46 -8.78
C LEU A 111 8.35 -16.22 -8.45
N ALA A 112 8.66 -15.26 -7.55
CA ALA A 112 10.01 -15.00 -7.06
C ALA A 112 10.63 -16.25 -6.41
N ASN A 113 9.86 -16.92 -5.54
CA ASN A 113 10.31 -18.11 -4.82
C ASN A 113 10.58 -19.30 -5.75
N LEU A 114 9.86 -19.39 -6.87
CA LEU A 114 10.08 -20.44 -7.87
C LEU A 114 11.29 -20.13 -8.77
N THR A 115 11.47 -18.87 -9.15
CA THR A 115 12.38 -18.48 -10.25
C THR A 115 13.71 -17.90 -9.79
N LEU A 116 13.77 -17.23 -8.64
CA LEU A 116 14.94 -16.45 -8.20
C LEU A 116 15.67 -17.10 -7.02
N TYR A 117 15.05 -17.11 -5.85
CA TYR A 117 15.67 -17.56 -4.60
C TYR A 117 14.61 -18.17 -3.68
N ARG A 118 15.00 -19.17 -2.89
CA ARG A 118 14.07 -19.88 -1.99
C ARG A 118 13.98 -19.16 -0.65
N PHE A 119 12.78 -18.70 -0.29
CA PHE A 119 12.54 -17.99 0.97
C PHE A 119 11.14 -18.31 1.52
N ASN A 120 10.89 -17.89 2.76
CA ASN A 120 9.57 -18.02 3.36
C ASN A 120 8.63 -16.87 2.91
N ILE A 121 7.62 -17.23 2.12
CA ILE A 121 6.71 -16.28 1.48
C ILE A 121 5.85 -15.51 2.50
N LEU A 122 5.38 -16.17 3.56
CA LEU A 122 4.45 -15.57 4.51
C LEU A 122 5.09 -14.43 5.33
N PRO A 123 6.27 -14.61 5.96
CA PRO A 123 6.99 -13.51 6.61
C PRO A 123 7.32 -12.37 5.64
N MET A 124 7.76 -12.70 4.42
CA MET A 124 8.09 -11.71 3.38
C MET A 124 6.91 -10.78 3.09
N ILE A 125 5.76 -11.35 2.76
CA ILE A 125 4.55 -10.56 2.47
C ILE A 125 4.09 -9.82 3.71
N GLY A 126 4.11 -10.46 4.89
CA GLY A 126 3.76 -9.81 6.14
C GLY A 126 4.58 -8.54 6.39
N GLN A 127 5.88 -8.59 6.11
CA GLN A 127 6.77 -7.43 6.22
C GLN A 127 6.47 -6.36 5.17
N VAL A 128 6.24 -6.75 3.91
CA VAL A 128 5.88 -5.80 2.83
C VAL A 128 4.55 -5.12 3.12
N LEU A 129 3.60 -5.79 3.77
CA LEU A 129 2.29 -5.20 4.05
C LEU A 129 2.32 -4.02 5.03
N PHE A 130 3.36 -3.87 5.87
CA PHE A 130 3.47 -2.71 6.78
C PHE A 130 3.58 -1.38 6.03
N PRO A 131 4.59 -1.15 5.16
CA PRO A 131 4.66 0.08 4.36
C PRO A 131 3.46 0.26 3.43
N ILE A 132 2.94 -0.83 2.85
CA ILE A 132 1.77 -0.77 1.97
C ILE A 132 0.52 -0.33 2.72
N THR A 133 0.29 -0.83 3.94
CA THR A 133 -0.83 -0.40 4.79
C THR A 133 -0.69 1.07 5.17
N PHE A 134 0.52 1.50 5.53
CA PHE A 134 0.80 2.88 5.86
C PHE A 134 0.53 3.81 4.67
N LEU A 135 1.09 3.53 3.50
CA LEU A 135 0.89 4.38 2.33
C LEU A 135 -0.55 4.32 1.81
N SER A 136 -1.25 3.20 1.98
CA SER A 136 -2.70 3.11 1.71
C SER A 136 -3.50 4.06 2.62
N SER A 137 -3.12 4.17 3.90
CA SER A 137 -3.79 5.08 4.84
C SER A 137 -3.53 6.55 4.52
N VAL A 138 -2.31 6.88 4.09
CA VAL A 138 -1.93 8.21 3.59
C VAL A 138 -2.69 8.52 2.30
N ALA A 139 -2.81 7.54 1.40
CA ALA A 139 -3.61 7.64 0.18
C ALA A 139 -5.07 7.96 0.46
N PHE A 140 -5.67 7.23 1.40
CA PHE A 140 -7.01 7.52 1.84
C PHE A 140 -7.13 8.94 2.42
N MET A 141 -6.21 9.31 3.31
CA MET A 141 -6.17 10.64 3.93
C MET A 141 -6.18 11.76 2.86
N PHE A 142 -5.28 11.71 1.89
CA PHE A 142 -5.21 12.70 0.82
C PHE A 142 -6.41 12.65 -0.14
N SER A 143 -6.98 11.48 -0.39
CA SER A 143 -8.20 11.35 -1.21
C SER A 143 -9.37 12.15 -0.61
N THR A 144 -9.48 12.16 0.72
CA THR A 144 -10.53 12.90 1.41
C THR A 144 -10.31 14.42 1.40
N LEU A 145 -9.06 14.86 1.29
CA LEU A 145 -8.67 16.27 1.24
C LEU A 145 -8.82 16.89 -0.16
N ILE A 146 -8.28 16.22 -1.19
CA ILE A 146 -8.10 16.80 -2.54
C ILE A 146 -9.37 16.73 -3.37
N LYS A 147 -10.35 15.90 -2.97
CA LYS A 147 -11.65 15.70 -3.64
C LYS A 147 -11.59 15.32 -5.15
N ASN A 148 -10.41 15.04 -5.69
CA ASN A 148 -10.18 14.66 -7.09
C ASN A 148 -9.15 13.52 -7.13
N GLY A 149 -9.49 12.39 -7.74
CA GLY A 149 -8.65 11.20 -7.80
C GLY A 149 -7.36 11.39 -8.60
N ASN A 150 -7.36 12.18 -9.68
CA ASN A 150 -6.13 12.52 -10.41
C ASN A 150 -5.19 13.35 -9.54
N GLY A 151 -5.73 14.38 -8.86
CA GLY A 151 -4.95 15.22 -7.95
C GLY A 151 -4.36 14.41 -6.80
N THR A 152 -5.15 13.52 -6.21
CA THR A 152 -4.69 12.59 -5.17
C THR A 152 -3.60 11.67 -5.69
N ALA A 153 -3.77 11.06 -6.87
CA ALA A 153 -2.77 10.16 -7.45
C ALA A 153 -1.41 10.86 -7.64
N ILE A 154 -1.41 12.11 -8.15
CA ILE A 154 -0.18 12.90 -8.31
C ILE A 154 0.50 13.14 -6.95
N VAL A 155 -0.27 13.56 -5.94
CA VAL A 155 0.27 13.78 -4.59
C VAL A 155 0.86 12.49 -4.01
N LEU A 156 0.23 11.34 -4.24
CA LEU A 156 0.74 10.06 -3.74
C LEU A 156 2.02 9.61 -4.42
N VAL A 157 2.16 9.86 -5.71
CA VAL A 157 3.43 9.62 -6.42
C VAL A 157 4.52 10.50 -5.83
N ILE A 158 4.27 11.79 -5.63
CA ILE A 158 5.24 12.72 -5.05
C ILE A 158 5.64 12.29 -3.63
N VAL A 159 4.66 12.00 -2.77
CA VAL A 159 4.91 11.59 -1.38
C VAL A 159 5.68 10.27 -1.33
N SER A 160 5.30 9.29 -2.15
CA SER A 160 5.98 7.99 -2.19
C SER A 160 7.41 8.13 -2.72
N PHE A 161 7.63 8.99 -3.73
CA PHE A 161 8.95 9.29 -4.25
C PHE A 161 9.84 10.00 -3.22
N ILE A 162 9.29 10.95 -2.44
CA ILE A 162 10.03 11.57 -1.34
C ILE A 162 10.48 10.51 -0.33
N PHE A 163 9.59 9.61 0.08
CA PHE A 163 9.96 8.53 0.99
C PHE A 163 10.98 7.57 0.41
N LEU A 164 10.92 7.30 -0.90
CA LEU A 164 11.92 6.49 -1.60
C LEU A 164 13.30 7.17 -1.60
N LEU A 165 13.36 8.49 -1.86
CA LEU A 165 14.60 9.26 -1.83
C LEU A 165 15.26 9.26 -0.45
N PHE A 166 14.44 9.25 0.61
CA PHE A 166 14.93 9.15 1.99
C PHE A 166 15.16 7.71 2.45
N ALA A 167 14.91 6.68 1.65
CA ALA A 167 15.06 5.29 2.07
C ALA A 167 16.53 4.93 2.36
N GLU A 168 17.46 5.32 1.47
CA GLU A 168 18.90 5.06 1.67
C GLU A 168 19.49 5.90 2.82
N PRO A 169 19.29 7.24 2.89
CA PRO A 169 19.80 8.03 4.02
C PRO A 169 19.27 7.59 5.39
N LEU A 170 18.14 6.88 5.42
CA LEU A 170 17.48 6.39 6.63
C LEU A 170 17.58 4.87 6.78
N GLU A 171 18.47 4.17 6.08
CA GLU A 171 18.59 2.70 6.08
C GLU A 171 18.55 2.09 7.51
N TYR A 172 19.25 2.69 8.47
CA TYR A 172 19.30 2.22 9.87
C TYR A 172 18.36 2.97 10.82
N SER A 173 17.41 3.72 10.29
CA SER A 173 16.52 4.57 11.06
C SER A 173 15.16 3.94 11.25
N VAL A 174 14.59 4.14 12.44
CA VAL A 174 13.23 3.75 12.77
C VAL A 174 12.19 4.46 11.88
N TYR A 175 12.56 5.58 11.25
CA TYR A 175 11.67 6.39 10.41
C TYR A 175 11.63 5.96 8.94
N ASN A 176 12.47 5.01 8.52
CA ASN A 176 12.46 4.54 7.14
C ASN A 176 11.22 3.69 6.87
N ILE A 177 10.32 4.19 6.03
CA ILE A 177 9.08 3.48 5.70
C ILE A 177 9.37 2.17 4.99
N PHE A 178 10.40 2.14 4.15
CA PHE A 178 10.80 0.98 3.38
C PHE A 178 11.89 0.16 4.08
N LEU A 179 12.08 0.35 5.40
CA LEU A 179 13.07 -0.39 6.19
C LEU A 179 12.97 -1.89 5.92
N ASN A 180 14.06 -2.43 5.39
CA ASN A 180 14.16 -3.82 4.98
C ASN A 180 14.54 -4.69 6.18
N PRO A 181 13.68 -5.60 6.65
CA PRO A 181 13.97 -6.39 7.82
C PRO A 181 14.89 -7.59 7.51
N PHE A 182 15.15 -7.87 6.24
CA PHE A 182 15.97 -8.98 5.77
C PHE A 182 17.41 -8.55 5.44
N GLU A 183 17.74 -7.28 5.63
CA GLU A 183 19.12 -6.79 5.54
C GLU A 183 19.93 -7.24 6.75
N GLU A 184 21.20 -7.52 6.50
CA GLU A 184 22.15 -7.86 7.54
C GLU A 184 22.47 -6.62 8.39
N PRO A 185 22.48 -6.73 9.72
CA PRO A 185 22.85 -5.63 10.60
C PRO A 185 24.34 -5.32 10.45
N ARG A 186 24.68 -4.40 9.53
CA ARG A 186 26.04 -3.88 9.40
C ARG A 186 26.31 -2.92 10.55
N ASP A 187 27.46 -3.11 11.21
CA ASP A 187 27.96 -2.24 12.28
C ASP A 187 27.08 -2.13 13.55
N MET A 188 26.14 -3.06 13.76
CA MET A 188 25.36 -3.13 15.00
C MET A 188 25.07 -4.56 15.44
N SER A 189 24.71 -4.73 16.72
CA SER A 189 24.28 -6.03 17.22
C SER A 189 22.89 -6.39 16.69
N GLU A 190 22.65 -7.69 16.50
CA GLU A 190 21.35 -8.22 16.06
C GLU A 190 20.20 -7.77 16.96
N PHE A 191 20.46 -7.65 18.27
CA PHE A 191 19.47 -7.15 19.23
C PHE A 191 19.03 -5.70 18.95
N ILE A 192 19.97 -4.82 18.59
CA ILE A 192 19.65 -3.42 18.24
C ILE A 192 18.85 -3.38 16.95
N TRP A 193 19.24 -4.17 15.96
CA TRP A 193 18.55 -4.23 14.67
C TRP A 193 17.10 -4.68 14.79
N LEU A 194 16.86 -5.78 15.52
CA LEU A 194 15.51 -6.27 15.81
C LEU A 194 14.68 -5.22 16.56
N THR A 195 15.31 -4.45 17.44
CA THR A 195 14.64 -3.34 18.14
C THR A 195 14.26 -2.21 17.18
N ILE A 196 15.11 -1.85 16.23
CA ILE A 196 14.83 -0.84 15.19
C ILE A 196 13.66 -1.31 14.32
N ILE A 197 13.70 -2.55 13.81
CA ILE A 197 12.61 -3.14 13.02
C ILE A 197 11.30 -3.12 13.80
N TYR A 198 11.31 -3.61 15.04
CA TYR A 198 10.12 -3.65 15.88
C TYR A 198 9.50 -2.25 16.07
N LYS A 199 10.32 -1.26 16.46
CA LYS A 199 9.84 0.12 16.64
C LYS A 199 9.33 0.72 15.33
N ASN A 200 9.98 0.42 14.20
CA ASN A 200 9.54 0.87 12.89
C ASN A 200 8.14 0.32 12.55
N ARG A 201 7.91 -0.99 12.74
CA ARG A 201 6.59 -1.59 12.48
C ARG A 201 5.51 -1.03 13.40
N VAL A 202 5.84 -0.75 14.66
CA VAL A 202 4.94 -0.07 15.60
C VAL A 202 4.61 1.35 15.11
N TYR A 203 5.61 2.13 14.68
CA TYR A 203 5.39 3.48 14.16
C TYR A 203 4.56 3.49 12.88
N LEU A 204 4.85 2.61 11.93
CA LEU A 204 4.05 2.47 10.70
C LEU A 204 2.59 2.11 11.04
N THR A 205 2.37 1.21 12.00
CA THR A 205 1.01 0.81 12.41
C THR A 205 0.27 1.97 13.08
N ILE A 206 0.91 2.66 14.03
CA ILE A 206 0.31 3.81 14.72
C ILE A 206 -0.02 4.92 13.72
N LEU A 207 0.92 5.26 12.85
CA LEU A 207 0.73 6.32 11.86
C LEU A 207 -0.33 5.93 10.83
N SER A 208 -0.43 4.64 10.47
CA SER A 208 -1.52 4.12 9.63
C SER A 208 -2.89 4.37 10.24
N VAL A 209 -3.03 4.07 11.54
CA VAL A 209 -4.28 4.28 12.28
C VAL A 209 -4.60 5.78 12.36
N LEU A 210 -3.62 6.63 12.65
CA LEU A 210 -3.83 8.08 12.72
C LEU A 210 -4.26 8.67 11.37
N CYS A 211 -3.59 8.32 10.27
CA CYS A 211 -3.96 8.76 8.93
C CYS A 211 -5.35 8.25 8.52
N LEU A 212 -5.68 7.00 8.86
CA LEU A 212 -6.99 6.42 8.59
C LEU A 212 -8.08 7.15 9.38
N LEU A 213 -7.88 7.41 10.68
CA LEU A 213 -8.82 8.16 11.51
C LEU A 213 -9.01 9.59 10.99
N PHE A 214 -7.92 10.25 10.59
CA PHE A 214 -7.99 11.59 10.00
C PHE A 214 -8.78 11.60 8.68
N GLY A 215 -8.54 10.62 7.80
CA GLY A 215 -9.32 10.45 6.58
C GLY A 215 -10.81 10.23 6.86
N MET A 216 -11.13 9.36 7.83
CA MET A 216 -12.51 9.12 8.25
C MET A 216 -13.17 10.37 8.83
N PHE A 217 -12.44 11.16 9.62
CA PHE A 217 -12.91 12.43 10.18
C PHE A 217 -13.19 13.47 9.07
N ASN A 218 -12.29 13.62 8.11
CA ASN A 218 -12.50 14.55 7.00
C ASN A 218 -13.67 14.15 6.10
N LEU A 219 -13.89 12.85 5.91
CA LEU A 219 -15.05 12.35 5.18
C LEU A 219 -16.38 12.87 5.77
N GLN A 220 -16.42 13.21 7.06
CA GLN A 220 -17.63 13.77 7.70
C GLN A 220 -17.97 15.16 7.17
N PHE A 221 -16.96 15.99 6.92
CA PHE A 221 -17.11 17.40 6.53
C PHE A 221 -16.96 17.59 5.01
N ARG A 222 -16.52 16.56 4.29
CA ARG A 222 -16.22 16.60 2.86
C ARG A 222 -17.45 17.01 2.04
N GLU A 223 -18.62 16.51 2.42
CA GLU A 223 -19.89 16.73 1.72
C GLU A 223 -20.87 17.43 2.68
N LYS A 224 -21.24 18.68 2.37
CA LYS A 224 -22.37 19.34 3.02
C LYS A 224 -23.65 18.78 2.40
N PHE A 225 -24.06 17.60 2.84
CA PHE A 225 -25.43 17.16 2.56
C PHE A 225 -26.35 17.78 3.62
N VAL A 226 -27.32 18.54 3.13
CA VAL A 226 -28.37 19.27 3.87
C VAL A 226 -29.10 18.35 4.84
#